data_AF-A0A0B8NX98-F1
#
_entry.id   AF-A0A0B8NX98-F1
#
_cell.length_a   1.000
_cell.length_b   1.000
_cell.length_c   1.000
_cell.angle_alpha   90.00
_cell.angle_beta   90.00
_cell.angle_gamma   90.00
#
_symmetry.space_group_name_H-M   'P 1'
#
loop_
_entity.id
_entity.type
_entity.pdbx_description
1 polymer ?
#
loop_
_entity_poly.entity_id
_entity_poly.type
_entity_poly.pdbx_seq_one_letter_code
_entity_poly.pdbx_strand_id
1 'polypeptide(L)'
;MFNSQITAHLGLAPSQYLAHTLDYFSGNLGWGNWQTVGLQGITDLSARLSEGNNEQLVKKSLNQLPGQPLYALLGALEHQDISASLAGRIYDLALDQLNSSECDLFLLSALVRALAGDNSDKLDSLVTAILSELSSATKRC
;
A
#
# COMPACT_ATOMS: atom_id res chain seq x y z
N MET A 1 0.62 -8.18 11.04
CA MET A 1 -0.74 -8.17 10.47
C MET A 1 -1.78 -8.82 11.38
N PHE A 2 -1.69 -10.12 11.70
CA PHE A 2 -2.71 -10.83 12.49
C PHE A 2 -3.11 -10.12 13.79
N ASN A 3 -2.15 -9.71 14.63
CA ASN A 3 -2.46 -9.00 15.89
C ASN A 3 -3.19 -7.67 15.65
N SER A 4 -2.77 -6.91 14.64
CA SER A 4 -3.40 -5.64 14.27
C SER A 4 -4.85 -5.84 13.84
N GLN A 5 -5.14 -6.88 13.05
CA GLN A 5 -6.49 -7.23 12.62
C GLN A 5 -7.38 -7.67 13.78
N ILE A 6 -6.91 -8.58 14.63
CA ILE A 6 -7.68 -9.06 15.79
C ILE A 6 -8.01 -7.92 16.74
N THR A 7 -7.03 -7.07 17.06
CA THR A 7 -7.27 -5.92 17.95
C THR A 7 -8.24 -4.92 17.34
N ALA A 8 -8.11 -4.60 16.04
CA ALA A 8 -9.06 -3.71 15.35
C ALA A 8 -10.47 -4.31 15.33
N HIS A 9 -10.59 -5.58 14.96
CA HIS A 9 -11.88 -6.28 14.89
C HIS A 9 -12.60 -6.37 16.24
N LEU A 10 -11.84 -6.57 17.32
CA LEU A 10 -12.37 -6.62 18.69
C LEU A 10 -12.58 -5.23 19.32
N GLY A 11 -12.30 -4.13 18.60
CA GLY A 11 -12.39 -2.77 19.13
C GLY A 11 -11.39 -2.48 20.26
N LEU A 12 -10.27 -3.20 20.30
CA LEU A 12 -9.21 -3.02 21.28
C LEU A 12 -8.23 -1.94 20.85
N ALA A 13 -7.54 -1.38 21.85
CA ALA A 13 -6.49 -0.40 21.62
C ALA A 13 -5.41 -0.94 20.64
N PRO A 14 -4.89 -0.11 19.73
CA PRO A 14 -3.76 -0.46 18.88
C PRO A 14 -2.48 -0.61 19.71
N SER A 15 -1.39 -1.07 19.08
CA SER A 15 -0.09 -1.05 19.76
C SER A 15 0.38 0.39 20.01
N GLN A 16 1.34 0.52 20.92
CA GLN A 16 2.01 1.79 21.20
C GLN A 16 2.72 2.41 19.98
N TYR A 17 2.96 1.64 18.92
CA TYR A 17 3.67 2.10 17.72
C TYR A 17 2.80 2.87 16.73
N LEU A 18 1.46 2.80 16.85
CA LEU A 18 0.56 3.47 15.92
C LEU A 18 0.73 4.98 15.93
N ALA A 19 0.82 5.60 17.12
CA ALA A 19 0.92 7.06 17.23
C ALA A 19 2.14 7.62 16.48
N HIS A 20 3.31 7.01 16.65
CA HIS A 20 4.53 7.38 15.93
C HIS A 20 4.42 7.14 14.42
N THR A 21 3.72 6.08 14.02
CA THR A 21 3.48 5.78 12.60
C THR A 21 2.57 6.82 11.96
N LEU A 22 1.51 7.26 12.63
CA LEU A 22 0.62 8.31 12.14
C LEU A 22 1.38 9.62 11.93
N ASP A 23 2.27 9.98 12.86
CA ASP A 23 3.10 11.19 12.75
C ASP A 23 4.16 11.10 11.64
N TYR A 24 4.67 9.90 11.37
CA TYR A 24 5.51 9.69 10.18
C TYR A 24 4.71 9.78 8.88
N PHE A 25 3.55 9.12 8.80
CA PHE A 25 2.70 9.06 7.61
C PHE A 25 2.03 10.40 7.28
N SER A 26 1.97 11.34 8.23
CA SER A 26 1.58 12.73 7.98
C SER A 26 2.69 13.56 7.33
N GLY A 27 3.92 13.04 7.30
CA GLY A 27 5.11 13.74 6.83
C GLY A 27 5.78 14.64 7.88
N ASN A 28 5.23 14.74 9.10
CA ASN A 28 5.75 15.62 10.15
C ASN A 28 7.18 15.27 10.57
N LEU A 29 7.51 13.97 10.54
CA LEU A 29 8.85 13.48 10.87
C LEU A 29 9.81 13.52 9.67
N GLY A 30 9.34 13.87 8.48
CA GLY A 30 10.11 13.81 7.24
C GLY A 30 10.26 12.40 6.68
N TRP A 31 10.05 12.24 5.38
CA TRP A 31 9.97 10.92 4.71
C TRP A 31 11.25 10.06 4.82
N GLY A 32 12.41 10.69 5.00
CA GLY A 32 13.70 10.00 5.17
C GLY A 32 13.91 9.33 6.53
N ASN A 33 13.12 9.67 7.57
CA ASN A 33 13.31 9.23 8.95
C ASN A 33 12.53 7.94 9.30
N TRP A 34 12.37 7.07 8.31
CA TRP A 34 11.53 5.86 8.41
C TRP A 34 12.09 4.77 9.31
N GLN A 35 13.40 4.79 9.63
CA GLN A 35 14.07 3.76 10.43
C GLN A 35 13.53 3.69 11.86
N THR A 36 12.85 4.74 12.31
CA THR A 36 12.19 4.81 13.63
C THR A 36 10.77 4.22 13.61
N VAL A 37 10.23 3.93 12.43
CA VAL A 37 8.85 3.47 12.24
C VAL A 37 8.85 1.95 12.20
N GLY A 38 8.27 1.34 13.25
CA GLY A 38 8.16 -0.11 13.34
C GLY A 38 7.06 -0.69 12.44
N LEU A 39 7.30 -1.88 11.89
CA LEU A 39 6.34 -2.62 11.06
C LEU A 39 4.98 -2.79 11.76
N GLN A 40 4.96 -3.05 13.06
CA GLN A 40 3.72 -3.23 13.83
C GLN A 40 2.82 -1.99 13.77
N GLY A 41 3.40 -0.77 13.76
CA GLY A 41 2.63 0.46 13.64
C GLY A 41 2.03 0.64 12.24
N ILE A 42 2.76 0.25 11.18
CA ILE A 42 2.26 0.23 9.79
C ILE A 42 1.11 -0.77 9.65
N THR A 43 1.23 -1.95 10.25
CA THR A 43 0.14 -2.94 10.21
C THR A 43 -1.07 -2.52 11.05
N ASP A 44 -0.86 -1.80 12.16
CA ASP A 44 -1.97 -1.22 12.94
C ASP A 44 -2.72 -0.14 12.15
N LEU A 45 -1.98 0.73 11.44
CA LEU A 45 -2.56 1.74 10.55
C LEU A 45 -3.39 1.07 9.44
N SER A 46 -2.82 0.04 8.81
CA SER A 46 -3.49 -0.70 7.72
C SER A 46 -4.73 -1.45 8.21
N ALA A 47 -4.69 -2.04 9.42
CA ALA A 47 -5.84 -2.71 10.02
C ALA A 47 -6.98 -1.77 10.42
N ARG A 48 -6.73 -0.45 10.42
CA ARG A 48 -7.63 0.59 10.91
C ARG A 48 -7.88 1.67 9.86
N LEU A 49 -7.85 1.32 8.57
CA LEU A 49 -8.07 2.26 7.47
C LEU A 49 -9.37 3.06 7.61
N SER A 50 -10.43 2.40 8.08
CA SER A 50 -11.77 3.01 8.28
C SER A 50 -11.86 3.94 9.49
N GLU A 51 -10.84 4.00 10.34
CA GLU A 51 -10.84 4.86 11.52
C GLU A 51 -10.32 6.26 11.19
N GLY A 52 -11.07 7.29 11.58
CA GLY A 52 -10.67 8.68 11.44
C GLY A 52 -10.31 9.05 9.99
N ASN A 53 -9.08 9.50 9.78
CA ASN A 53 -8.55 9.89 8.48
C ASN A 53 -7.43 8.96 7.98
N ASN A 54 -7.32 7.74 8.54
CA ASN A 54 -6.23 6.81 8.26
C ASN A 54 -6.11 6.47 6.78
N GLU A 55 -7.21 6.16 6.10
CA GLU A 55 -7.17 5.89 4.66
C GLU A 55 -6.69 7.11 3.85
N GLN A 56 -7.15 8.32 4.19
CA GLN A 56 -6.70 9.53 3.51
C GLN A 56 -5.21 9.79 3.72
N LEU A 57 -4.72 9.51 4.92
CA LEU A 57 -3.31 9.61 5.27
C LEU A 57 -2.46 8.65 4.42
N VAL A 58 -2.85 7.38 4.38
CA VAL A 58 -2.22 6.32 3.55
C VAL A 58 -2.21 6.73 2.08
N LYS A 59 -3.35 7.16 1.53
CA LYS A 59 -3.44 7.59 0.12
C LYS A 59 -2.47 8.72 -0.22
N LYS A 60 -2.31 9.70 0.67
CA LYS A 60 -1.40 10.84 0.48
C LYS A 60 0.07 10.44 0.60
N SER A 61 0.38 9.48 1.48
CA SER A 61 1.77 9.07 1.73
C SER A 61 2.34 8.17 0.62
N LEU A 62 1.51 7.44 -0.14
CA LEU A 62 1.97 6.45 -1.13
C LEU A 62 3.07 6.94 -2.08
N ASN A 63 3.01 8.19 -2.57
CA ASN A 63 4.03 8.73 -3.49
C ASN A 63 5.25 9.34 -2.79
N GLN A 64 5.20 9.47 -1.46
CA GLN A 64 6.25 10.09 -0.67
C GLN A 64 7.10 9.06 0.09
N LEU A 65 6.52 7.90 0.37
CA LEU A 65 7.20 6.85 1.12
C LEU A 65 8.42 6.33 0.33
N PRO A 66 9.61 6.24 0.97
CA PRO A 66 10.72 5.52 0.40
C PRO A 66 10.42 4.02 0.33
N GLY A 67 11.25 3.26 -0.38
CA GLY A 67 11.00 1.85 -0.70
C GLY A 67 10.60 1.00 0.50
N GLN A 68 11.41 0.96 1.57
CA GLN A 68 11.16 0.06 2.71
C GLN A 68 9.79 0.26 3.39
N PRO A 69 9.39 1.47 3.83
CA PRO A 69 8.07 1.67 4.40
C PRO A 69 6.94 1.55 3.36
N LEU A 70 7.20 1.84 2.08
CA LEU A 70 6.23 1.59 1.01
C LEU A 70 5.94 0.09 0.86
N TYR A 71 6.96 -0.76 0.77
CA TYR A 71 6.79 -2.21 0.71
C TYR A 71 6.11 -2.78 1.96
N ALA A 72 6.45 -2.26 3.15
CA ALA A 72 5.80 -2.64 4.39
C ALA A 72 4.30 -2.30 4.39
N LEU A 73 3.94 -1.12 3.90
CA LEU A 73 2.55 -0.70 3.73
C LEU A 73 1.81 -1.58 2.71
N LEU A 74 2.36 -1.75 1.50
CA LEU A 74 1.73 -2.54 0.43
C LEU A 74 1.52 -4.00 0.87
N GLY A 75 2.50 -4.60 1.56
CA GLY A 75 2.37 -5.94 2.12
C GLY A 75 1.33 -6.04 3.24
N ALA A 76 1.09 -4.96 3.99
CA ALA A 76 0.00 -4.93 4.97
C ALA A 76 -1.38 -4.78 4.29
N LEU A 77 -1.47 -3.98 3.23
CA LEU A 77 -2.69 -3.74 2.46
C LEU A 77 -3.18 -4.97 1.69
N GLU A 78 -2.30 -5.88 1.27
CA GLU A 78 -2.67 -7.16 0.67
C GLU A 78 -3.68 -7.96 1.52
N HIS A 79 -3.67 -7.76 2.84
CA HIS A 79 -4.55 -8.45 3.76
C HIS A 79 -5.80 -7.66 4.15
N GLN A 80 -6.08 -6.52 3.50
CA GLN A 80 -7.14 -5.60 3.88
C GLN A 80 -8.15 -5.39 2.76
N ASP A 81 -9.42 -5.30 3.13
CA ASP A 81 -10.41 -4.66 2.26
C ASP A 81 -10.06 -3.19 2.11
N ILE A 82 -9.99 -2.71 0.88
CA ILE A 82 -9.64 -1.31 0.58
C ILE A 82 -10.80 -0.63 -0.16
N SER A 83 -10.97 0.67 0.08
CA SER A 83 -11.97 1.42 -0.67
C SER A 83 -11.59 1.51 -2.15
N ALA A 84 -12.59 1.67 -3.02
CA ALA A 84 -12.36 1.94 -4.45
C ALA A 84 -11.46 3.17 -4.68
N SER A 85 -11.44 4.11 -3.73
CA SER A 85 -10.63 5.32 -3.78
C SER A 85 -9.16 5.07 -3.49
N LEU A 86 -8.84 4.22 -2.51
CA LEU A 86 -7.47 3.76 -2.25
C LEU A 86 -6.99 2.82 -3.37
N ALA A 87 -7.85 1.89 -3.80
CA ALA A 87 -7.56 0.99 -4.92
C ALA A 87 -7.24 1.75 -6.21
N GLY A 88 -7.99 2.81 -6.53
CA GLY A 88 -7.69 3.68 -7.67
C GLY A 88 -6.28 4.28 -7.60
N ARG A 89 -5.86 4.76 -6.43
CA ARG A 89 -4.52 5.32 -6.26
C ARG A 89 -3.41 4.28 -6.42
N ILE A 90 -3.61 3.07 -5.88
CA ILE A 90 -2.64 1.97 -6.02
C ILE A 90 -2.57 1.51 -7.49
N TYR A 91 -3.70 1.44 -8.16
CA TYR A 91 -3.80 1.11 -9.59
C TYR A 91 -3.05 2.12 -10.46
N ASP A 92 -3.24 3.43 -10.23
CA ASP A 92 -2.51 4.47 -10.96
C ASP A 92 -0.99 4.32 -10.79
N LEU A 93 -0.52 4.06 -9.56
CA LEU A 93 0.89 3.80 -9.28
C LEU A 93 1.41 2.54 -10.00
N ALA A 94 0.57 1.51 -10.10
CA ALA A 94 0.93 0.28 -10.80
C ALA A 94 1.02 0.50 -12.32
N LEU A 95 0.12 1.29 -12.90
CA LEU A 95 0.20 1.69 -14.31
C LEU A 95 1.43 2.56 -14.59
N ASP A 96 1.75 3.51 -13.70
CA ASP A 96 2.97 4.31 -13.81
C ASP A 96 4.22 3.40 -13.80
N GLN A 97 4.23 2.41 -12.92
CA GLN A 97 5.33 1.45 -12.82
C GLN A 97 5.45 0.55 -14.05
N LEU A 98 4.32 0.07 -14.59
CA LEU A 98 4.25 -0.77 -15.79
C LEU A 98 4.70 -0.01 -17.04
N ASN A 99 4.35 1.27 -17.16
CA ASN A 99 4.71 2.11 -18.31
C ASN A 99 6.11 2.73 -18.20
N SER A 100 6.78 2.59 -17.06
CA SER A 100 8.13 3.12 -16.84
C SER A 100 9.17 2.38 -17.68
N SER A 101 10.16 3.12 -18.22
CA SER A 101 11.33 2.53 -18.87
C SER A 101 12.24 1.77 -17.90
N GLU A 102 12.16 2.09 -16.60
CA GLU A 102 12.85 1.41 -15.50
C GLU A 102 11.82 0.70 -14.63
N CYS A 103 11.17 -0.32 -15.19
CA CYS A 103 10.16 -1.08 -14.48
C CYS A 103 10.79 -1.88 -13.32
N ASP A 104 10.39 -1.60 -12.07
CA ASP A 104 10.68 -2.44 -10.91
C ASP A 104 9.59 -3.50 -10.76
N LEU A 105 9.91 -4.72 -11.16
CA LEU A 105 9.00 -5.87 -11.07
C LEU A 105 8.61 -6.21 -9.63
N PHE A 106 9.49 -5.96 -8.66
CA PHE A 106 9.17 -6.22 -7.25
C PHE A 106 8.13 -5.22 -6.75
N LEU A 107 8.24 -3.95 -7.14
CA LEU A 107 7.29 -2.92 -6.76
C LEU A 107 5.96 -3.12 -7.47
N LEU A 108 5.98 -3.42 -8.77
CA LEU A 108 4.78 -3.76 -9.53
C LEU A 108 4.05 -4.95 -8.89
N SER A 109 4.77 -6.02 -8.52
CA SER A 109 4.20 -7.17 -7.82
C SER A 109 3.59 -6.79 -6.46
N ALA A 110 4.23 -5.89 -5.71
CA ALA A 110 3.69 -5.40 -4.44
C ALA A 110 2.42 -4.57 -4.62
N LEU A 111 2.36 -3.71 -5.63
CA LEU A 111 1.18 -2.91 -5.97
C LEU A 111 0.01 -3.79 -6.42
N VAL A 112 0.27 -4.81 -7.25
CA VAL A 112 -0.73 -5.81 -7.65
C VAL A 112 -1.32 -6.53 -6.43
N ARG A 113 -0.46 -7.05 -5.53
CA ARG A 113 -0.92 -7.74 -4.32
C ARG A 113 -1.72 -6.83 -3.39
N ALA A 114 -1.34 -5.56 -3.27
CA ALA A 114 -2.07 -4.59 -2.46
C ALA A 114 -3.49 -4.31 -2.97
N LEU A 115 -3.82 -4.67 -4.23
CA LEU A 115 -5.18 -4.58 -4.77
C LEU A 115 -6.05 -5.81 -4.46
N ALA A 116 -5.55 -6.82 -3.73
CA ALA A 116 -6.27 -8.06 -3.47
C ALA A 116 -7.62 -7.88 -2.74
N GLY A 117 -7.76 -6.83 -1.94
CA GLY A 117 -9.02 -6.48 -1.25
C GLY A 117 -9.85 -5.40 -1.94
N ASP A 118 -9.56 -5.06 -3.20
CA ASP A 118 -10.47 -4.23 -4.02
C ASP A 118 -11.62 -5.09 -4.56
N ASN A 119 -12.85 -4.59 -4.43
CA ASN A 119 -14.05 -5.26 -4.94
C ASN A 119 -14.46 -4.77 -6.34
N SER A 120 -13.56 -4.07 -7.05
CA SER A 120 -13.77 -3.58 -8.42
C SER A 120 -12.85 -4.28 -9.42
N ASP A 121 -13.05 -4.04 -10.72
CA ASP A 121 -12.31 -4.75 -11.78
C ASP A 121 -10.85 -4.28 -11.97
N LYS A 122 -10.28 -3.48 -11.05
CA LYS A 122 -8.94 -2.90 -11.21
C LYS A 122 -7.83 -3.95 -11.19
N LEU A 123 -7.92 -4.93 -10.29
CA LEU A 123 -6.93 -6.00 -10.22
C LEU A 123 -6.91 -6.79 -11.53
N ASP A 124 -8.08 -7.23 -12.00
CA ASP A 124 -8.21 -7.98 -13.26
C ASP A 124 -7.75 -7.15 -14.46
N SER A 125 -8.12 -5.87 -14.50
CA SER A 125 -7.68 -4.94 -15.55
C SER A 125 -6.16 -4.78 -15.56
N LEU A 126 -5.53 -4.65 -14.38
CA LEU A 126 -4.08 -4.52 -14.25
C LEU A 126 -3.36 -5.80 -14.66
N VAL A 127 -3.83 -6.96 -14.21
CA VAL A 127 -3.27 -8.27 -14.59
C VAL A 127 -3.37 -8.46 -16.11
N THR A 128 -4.51 -8.12 -16.71
CA THR A 128 -4.70 -8.19 -18.16
C THR A 128 -3.72 -7.27 -18.89
N ALA A 129 -3.51 -6.04 -18.40
CA ALA A 129 -2.54 -5.12 -18.96
C ALA A 129 -1.11 -5.68 -18.89
N ILE A 130 -0.69 -6.20 -17.74
CA ILE A 130 0.63 -6.83 -17.55
C ILE A 130 0.84 -8.00 -18.53
N LEU A 131 -0.15 -8.89 -18.66
CA LEU A 131 -0.07 -10.03 -19.58
C LEU A 131 -0.06 -9.60 -21.06
N SER A 132 -0.75 -8.50 -21.39
CA SER A 132 -0.78 -7.97 -22.75
C SER A 132 0.58 -7.38 -23.17
N GLU A 133 1.26 -6.68 -22.26
CA GLU A 133 2.62 -6.17 -22.50
C GLU A 133 3.63 -7.31 -22.73
N LEU A 134 3.48 -8.43 -22.02
CA LEU A 134 4.31 -9.63 -22.27
C LEU A 134 4.08 -10.24 -23.65
N SER A 135 2.88 -10.09 -24.21
CA SER A 135 2.53 -10.61 -25.55
C SER A 135 2.97 -9.69 -26.69
N SER A 136 3.13 -8.39 -26.44
CA SER A 136 3.49 -7.38 -27.44
C SER A 136 5.01 -7.12 -27.53
N ALA A 137 5.79 -7.54 -26.53
CA ALA A 137 7.18 -7.13 -26.38
C ALA A 137 8.21 -8.21 -26.76
N THR A 138 8.75 -8.10 -27.98
CA THR A 138 10.20 -8.31 -28.25
C THR A 138 11.06 -7.17 -27.67
N LYS A 139 10.51 -6.24 -26.87
CA LYS A 139 11.30 -5.25 -26.10
C LYS A 139 10.44 -4.51 -25.08
N ARG A 140 10.98 -4.42 -23.86
CA ARG A 140 10.49 -3.76 -22.63
C ARG A 140 9.57 -4.61 -21.73
N CYS A 141 10.08 -5.76 -21.32
CA CYS A 141 10.58 -5.99 -19.96
C CYS A 141 11.62 -7.10 -20.03
#